data_AF-A0A2M8D1R0-F1
#
_entry.id   AF-A0A2M8D1R0-F1
#
_cell.length_a   1.000
_cell.length_b   1.000
_cell.length_c   1.000
_cell.angle_alpha   90.00
_cell.angle_beta   90.00
_cell.angle_gamma   90.00
#
_symmetry.space_group_name_H-M   'P 1'
#
loop_
_entity.id
_entity.type
_entity.pdbx_description
1 polymer ?
#
loop_
_entity_poly.entity_id
_entity_poly.type
_entity_poly.pdbx_seq_one_letter_code
_entity_poly.pdbx_strand_id
1 'polypeptide(L)'
;DRTKPGNVVDQVILEIESSDSIVLGMSPEGTRKKVDRWKTGFYRIARGANIPIVPVILDYSKKMIRFMSSFFPTGDLESDISFLQGLFEGAYAKHLGKY
;
A
#
# COMPACT_ATOMS: atom_id res chain seq x y z
N ASP A 1 -23.38 4.98 4.35
CA ASP A 1 -22.81 5.43 5.62
C ASP A 1 -21.35 4.97 5.70
N ARG A 2 -20.37 5.88 5.62
CA ARG A 2 -18.90 5.58 5.56
C ARG A 2 -18.15 6.34 6.67
N THR A 3 -18.79 6.50 7.81
CA THR A 3 -18.42 7.46 8.87
C THR A 3 -17.40 6.93 9.89
N LYS A 4 -16.97 5.66 9.81
CA LYS A 4 -15.95 5.10 10.72
C LYS A 4 -14.85 4.34 9.95
N PRO A 5 -13.69 4.95 9.68
CA PRO A 5 -12.58 4.30 8.98
C PRO A 5 -11.98 3.10 9.72
N GLY A 6 -12.18 2.97 11.04
CA GLY A 6 -11.70 1.81 11.82
C GLY A 6 -12.35 0.49 11.43
N ASN A 7 -13.68 0.49 11.18
CA ASN A 7 -14.45 -0.74 10.95
C ASN A 7 -13.97 -1.52 9.71
N VAL A 8 -13.52 -0.83 8.65
CA VAL A 8 -13.09 -1.49 7.42
C VAL A 8 -11.72 -2.17 7.59
N VAL A 9 -10.81 -1.58 8.37
CA VAL A 9 -9.49 -2.19 8.62
C VAL A 9 -9.66 -3.48 9.40
N ASP A 10 -10.46 -3.46 10.46
CA ASP A 10 -10.70 -4.62 11.30
C ASP A 10 -11.38 -5.75 10.52
N GLN A 11 -12.35 -5.43 9.65
CA GLN A 11 -12.99 -6.41 8.76
C GLN A 11 -12.00 -7.07 7.81
N VAL A 12 -11.08 -6.30 7.22
CA VAL A 12 -10.08 -6.85 6.29
C VAL A 12 -9.07 -7.74 7.02
N ILE A 13 -8.67 -7.37 8.26
CA ILE A 13 -7.79 -8.21 9.08
C ILE A 13 -8.46 -9.56 9.36
N LEU A 14 -9.74 -9.54 9.78
CA LEU A 14 -10.50 -10.77 10.04
C LEU A 14 -10.59 -11.67 8.79
N GLU A 15 -10.86 -11.07 7.62
CA GLU A 15 -10.91 -11.82 6.36
C GLU A 15 -9.57 -12.46 6.00
N ILE A 16 -8.46 -11.75 6.26
CA ILE A 16 -7.11 -12.27 6.05
C ILE A 16 -6.84 -13.45 6.98
N GLU A 17 -7.19 -13.34 8.25
CA GLU A 17 -6.98 -14.39 9.26
C GLU A 17 -7.85 -15.64 9.02
N SER A 18 -9.04 -15.48 8.45
CA SER A 18 -9.94 -16.60 8.13
C SER A 18 -9.66 -17.29 6.80
N SER A 19 -8.72 -16.77 6.00
CA SER A 19 -8.41 -17.28 4.66
C SER A 19 -7.18 -18.18 4.66
N ASP A 20 -7.23 -19.33 4.00
CA ASP A 20 -6.05 -20.19 3.81
C ASP A 20 -4.94 -19.50 2.98
N SER A 21 -5.34 -18.64 2.05
CA SER A 21 -4.43 -17.82 1.25
C SER A 21 -5.15 -16.59 0.68
N ILE A 22 -4.55 -15.41 0.82
CA ILE A 22 -5.11 -14.16 0.31
C ILE A 22 -4.00 -13.22 -0.21
N VAL A 23 -4.31 -12.47 -1.27
CA VAL A 23 -3.48 -11.38 -1.76
C VAL A 23 -4.37 -10.13 -1.88
N LEU A 24 -4.01 -9.08 -1.14
CA LEU A 24 -4.74 -7.83 -1.14
C LEU A 24 -3.94 -6.75 -1.87
N GLY A 25 -4.44 -6.32 -3.04
CA GLY A 25 -3.87 -5.22 -3.81
C GLY A 25 -4.50 -3.88 -3.41
N MET A 26 -3.68 -2.93 -2.96
CA MET A 26 -4.13 -1.59 -2.61
C MET A 26 -3.13 -0.55 -3.14
N SER A 27 -3.66 0.57 -3.63
CA SER A 27 -2.83 1.72 -3.92
C SER A 27 -2.74 2.63 -2.69
N PRO A 28 -1.54 3.09 -2.30
CA PRO A 28 -1.34 3.81 -1.04
C PRO A 28 -2.03 5.18 -1.01
N GLU A 29 -2.33 5.78 -2.17
CA GLU A 29 -3.13 7.00 -2.27
C GLU A 29 -4.62 6.77 -1.91
N GLY A 30 -5.10 5.53 -2.07
CA GLY A 30 -6.48 5.11 -1.80
C GLY A 30 -7.55 5.94 -2.49
N THR A 31 -7.22 6.61 -3.61
CA THR A 31 -8.15 7.32 -4.51
C THR A 31 -7.58 7.30 -5.93
N ARG A 32 -8.43 7.57 -6.94
CA ARG A 32 -7.96 7.75 -8.33
C ARG A 32 -7.36 9.15 -8.60
N LYS A 33 -7.31 10.02 -7.59
CA LYS A 33 -6.76 11.39 -7.67
C LYS A 33 -5.38 11.42 -6.99
N LYS A 34 -4.54 12.36 -7.42
CA LYS A 34 -3.30 12.67 -6.73
C LYS A 34 -3.60 13.13 -5.31
N VAL A 35 -2.80 12.65 -4.36
CA VAL A 35 -2.85 13.05 -2.95
C VAL A 35 -1.45 13.41 -2.50
N ASP A 36 -1.33 14.43 -1.64
CA ASP A 36 -0.03 14.85 -1.10
C ASP A 36 0.47 13.89 -0.01
N ARG A 37 -0.43 13.11 0.60
CA ARG A 37 -0.12 12.15 1.66
C ARG A 37 -0.80 10.82 1.40
N TRP A 38 -0.03 9.73 1.58
CA TRP A 38 -0.57 8.38 1.49
C TRP A 38 -1.57 8.10 2.61
N LYS A 39 -2.61 7.32 2.31
CA LYS A 39 -3.50 6.77 3.31
C LYS A 39 -2.81 5.58 3.96
N THR A 40 -2.90 5.49 5.28
CA THR A 40 -2.16 4.48 6.07
C THR A 40 -2.95 3.20 6.31
N GLY A 41 -4.10 3.01 5.65
CA GLY A 41 -4.95 1.83 5.83
C GLY A 41 -4.25 0.53 5.48
N PHE A 42 -3.51 0.48 4.36
CA PHE A 42 -2.74 -0.71 3.97
C PHE A 42 -1.69 -1.08 5.02
N TYR A 43 -1.01 -0.08 5.59
CA TYR A 43 -0.01 -0.27 6.64
C TYR A 43 -0.63 -0.81 7.93
N ARG A 44 -1.78 -0.26 8.33
CA ARG A 44 -2.52 -0.72 9.52
C ARG A 44 -3.03 -2.15 9.36
N ILE A 45 -3.52 -2.51 8.17
CA ILE A 45 -3.92 -3.89 7.85
C ILE A 45 -2.71 -4.82 7.97
N ALA A 46 -1.60 -4.48 7.33
CA ALA A 46 -0.40 -5.31 7.35
C ALA A 46 0.16 -5.52 8.76
N ARG A 47 0.18 -4.46 9.59
CA ARG A 47 0.54 -4.54 11.01
C ARG A 47 -0.45 -5.39 11.81
N GLY A 48 -1.75 -5.15 11.64
CA GLY A 48 -2.80 -5.82 12.41
C GLY A 48 -2.89 -7.32 12.12
N ALA A 49 -2.73 -7.70 10.85
CA ALA A 49 -2.73 -9.10 10.42
C ALA A 49 -1.33 -9.75 10.48
N ASN A 50 -0.28 -9.01 10.89
CA ASN A 50 1.10 -9.47 10.94
C ASN A 50 1.62 -10.07 9.61
N ILE A 51 1.33 -9.40 8.48
CA ILE A 51 1.73 -9.82 7.14
C ILE A 51 2.71 -8.83 6.49
N PRO A 52 3.55 -9.28 5.53
CA PRO A 52 4.42 -8.39 4.79
C PRO A 52 3.65 -7.53 3.77
N ILE A 53 4.22 -6.37 3.46
CA ILE A 53 3.84 -5.52 2.34
C ILE A 53 4.79 -5.83 1.19
N VAL A 54 4.27 -6.05 -0.02
CA VAL A 54 5.08 -6.18 -1.23
C VAL A 54 4.85 -4.96 -2.12
N PRO A 55 5.80 -4.01 -2.19
CA PRO A 55 5.67 -2.86 -3.07
C PRO A 55 5.71 -3.30 -4.53
N VAL A 56 4.71 -2.86 -5.31
CA VAL A 56 4.61 -3.13 -6.74
C VAL A 56 4.63 -1.81 -7.49
N ILE A 57 5.60 -1.68 -8.40
CA ILE A 57 5.82 -0.46 -9.17
C ILE A 57 5.45 -0.72 -10.63
N LEU A 58 4.54 0.11 -11.13
CA LEU A 58 4.19 0.15 -12.55
C LEU A 58 5.07 1.20 -13.24
N ASP A 59 6.16 0.77 -13.87
CA ASP A 59 7.07 1.64 -14.60
C ASP A 59 6.65 1.72 -16.08
N TYR A 60 5.94 2.80 -16.42
CA TYR A 60 5.41 2.99 -17.76
C TYR A 60 6.46 3.44 -18.76
N SER A 61 7.58 4.04 -18.31
CA SER A 61 8.67 4.41 -19.21
C SER A 61 9.26 3.17 -19.89
N LYS A 62 9.33 2.06 -19.14
CA LYS A 62 9.86 0.78 -19.60
C LYS A 62 8.79 -0.27 -19.90
N LYS A 63 7.50 0.06 -19.70
CA LYS A 63 6.35 -0.86 -19.81
C LYS A 63 6.53 -2.15 -19.00
N MET A 64 7.03 -2.02 -17.77
CA MET A 64 7.32 -3.15 -16.89
C MET A 64 6.64 -3.02 -15.53
N ILE A 65 6.41 -4.17 -14.90
CA ILE A 65 5.99 -4.26 -13.50
C ILE A 65 7.19 -4.74 -12.70
N ARG A 66 7.54 -4.01 -11.64
CA ARG A 66 8.60 -4.40 -10.70
C ARG A 66 7.97 -4.79 -9.38
N PHE A 67 8.29 -6.00 -8.92
CA PHE A 67 7.98 -6.45 -7.57
C PHE A 67 9.22 -6.22 -6.70
N MET A 68 9.06 -5.47 -5.61
CA MET A 68 10.13 -5.24 -4.66
C MET A 68 10.14 -6.36 -3.61
N SER A 69 11.21 -6.42 -2.82
CA SER A 69 11.29 -7.35 -1.69
C SER A 69 10.17 -7.09 -0.69
N SER A 70 9.69 -8.16 -0.05
CA SER A 70 8.71 -8.07 1.02
C SER A 70 9.26 -7.22 2.16
N PHE A 71 8.42 -6.32 2.66
CA PHE A 71 8.72 -5.42 3.77
C PHE A 71 7.79 -5.73 4.93
N PHE A 72 8.35 -6.06 6.09
CA PHE A 72 7.58 -6.22 7.32
C PHE A 72 7.53 -4.88 8.06
N PRO A 73 6.32 -4.32 8.31
CA PRO A 73 6.18 -3.09 9.07
C PRO A 73 6.81 -3.15 10.47
N THR A 74 7.71 -2.21 10.76
CA THR A 74 8.48 -2.15 12.03
C THR A 74 7.63 -1.62 13.18
N GLY A 75 6.64 -0.78 12.86
CA GLY A 75 5.74 -0.11 13.80
C GLY A 75 6.02 1.38 13.92
N ASP A 76 7.16 1.85 13.41
CA ASP A 76 7.39 3.26 13.15
C ASP A 76 6.77 3.64 11.81
N LEU A 77 5.54 4.13 11.87
CA LEU A 77 4.76 4.47 10.69
C LEU A 77 5.46 5.49 9.79
N GLU A 78 6.08 6.53 10.35
CA GLU A 78 6.66 7.60 9.55
C GLU A 78 7.93 7.10 8.83
N SER A 79 8.81 6.41 9.57
CA SER A 79 10.02 5.82 8.98
C SER A 79 9.69 4.76 7.94
N ASP A 80 8.71 3.90 8.20
CA ASP A 80 8.30 2.85 7.27
C ASP A 80 7.66 3.43 6.01
N ILE A 81 6.78 4.44 6.14
CA ILE A 81 6.17 5.10 4.99
C ILE A 81 7.24 5.83 4.16
N SER A 82 8.19 6.50 4.81
CA SER A 82 9.30 7.17 4.11
C SER A 82 10.16 6.16 3.34
N PHE A 83 10.52 5.03 3.96
CA PHE A 83 11.23 3.95 3.29
C PHE A 83 10.45 3.42 2.09
N LEU A 84 9.16 3.11 2.27
CA LEU A 84 8.31 2.60 1.20
C LEU A 84 8.16 3.60 0.06
N GLN A 85 8.00 4.90 0.35
CA GLN A 85 7.95 5.96 -0.66
C GLN A 85 9.25 6.05 -1.47
N GLY A 86 10.40 5.94 -0.80
CA GLY A 86 11.72 5.92 -1.44
C GLY A 86 11.87 4.84 -2.50
N LEU A 87 11.18 3.68 -2.36
CA LEU A 87 11.20 2.61 -3.36
C LEU A 87 10.56 3.00 -4.69
N PHE A 88 9.66 4.00 -4.69
CA PHE A 88 8.98 4.50 -5.89
C PHE A 88 9.75 5.63 -6.57
N GLU A 89 10.87 6.11 -6.00
CA GLU A 89 11.72 7.10 -6.66
C GLU A 89 12.23 6.58 -8.01
N GLY A 90 12.22 7.47 -9.02
CA GLY A 90 12.60 7.12 -10.39
C GLY A 90 11.60 6.27 -11.16
N ALA A 91 10.43 5.93 -10.59
CA ALA A 91 9.34 5.32 -11.32
C ALA A 91 8.55 6.36 -12.11
N TYR A 92 8.33 6.10 -13.41
CA TYR A 92 7.58 7.01 -14.26
C TYR A 92 6.13 6.52 -14.43
N ALA A 93 5.18 7.36 -13.98
CA ALA A 93 3.76 7.15 -14.23
C ALA A 93 3.45 7.31 -15.73
N LYS A 94 2.39 6.64 -16.20
CA LYS A 94 1.92 6.71 -17.62
C LYS A 94 1.61 8.13 -18.08
N HIS A 95 1.16 8.98 -17.16
CA HIS A 95 0.76 10.35 -17.42
C HIS A 95 1.49 11.31 -16.47
N LEU A 96 2.69 11.72 -16.86
CA LEU A 96 3.45 12.77 -16.19
C LEU A 96 2.60 14.04 -16.10
N GLY A 97 2.35 14.53 -14.88
CA GLY A 97 1.57 15.76 -14.61
C GLY A 97 0.12 15.55 -14.13
N LYS A 98 -0.42 14.32 -14.16
CA LYS A 98 -1.74 14.01 -13.57
C LYS A 98 -1.65 13.23 -12.25
N TYR A 99 -0.48 12.64 -11.96
CA TYR A 99 -0.21 11.77 -10.82
C TYR A 99 1.08 12.20 -10.14
#